data_AF-A0AAD9G7J4-F1
#
_entry.id   AF-A0AAD9G7J4-F1
#
_cell.length_a   1.000
_cell.length_b   1.000
_cell.length_c   1.000
_cell.angle_alpha   90.00
_cell.angle_beta   90.00
_cell.angle_gamma   90.00
#
_symmetry.space_group_name_H-M   'P 1'
#
loop_
_entity.id
_entity.type
_entity.pdbx_description
1 polymer ?
#
loop_
_entity_poly.entity_id
_entity_poly.type
_entity_poly.pdbx_seq_one_letter_code
_entity_poly.pdbx_strand_id
1 'polypeptide(L)'
;MLAKRIGIKRRGKIDKYKVEDRVHGDHGWISFNNTVLTEKTVTHYRPDIILAEEKKNRITVVEVGVTSQENLEQVEVEKKHKYEALKKQMEHHKWNKNTEIRLIPYVMTCDGLVTRYHRNYRQELGGVGQDGRSNSENVSSKLMISS
;
A
#
# COMPACT_ATOMS: atom_id res chain seq x y z
N MET A 1 6.69 -2.60 10.27
CA MET A 1 7.49 -3.00 9.10
C MET A 1 7.86 -1.79 8.25
N LEU A 2 6.90 -0.94 7.86
CA LEU A 2 7.17 0.31 7.13
C LEU A 2 8.06 1.32 7.89
N ALA A 3 7.70 1.67 9.12
CA ALA A 3 8.49 2.61 9.93
C ALA A 3 9.95 2.16 10.14
N LYS A 4 10.17 0.86 10.41
CA LYS A 4 11.51 0.27 10.54
C LYS A 4 12.32 0.42 9.26
N ARG A 5 11.67 0.32 8.10
CA ARG A 5 12.31 0.35 6.78
C ARG A 5 12.97 1.69 6.47
N ILE A 6 12.38 2.77 6.96
CA ILE A 6 12.93 4.12 6.86
C ILE A 6 13.74 4.51 8.11
N GLY A 7 14.01 3.58 9.03
CA GLY A 7 14.84 3.84 10.22
C GLY A 7 14.10 4.45 11.41
N ILE A 8 12.77 4.54 11.39
CA ILE A 8 12.01 5.04 12.54
C ILE A 8 12.11 4.03 13.69
N LYS A 9 12.72 4.47 14.79
CA LYS A 9 12.88 3.69 16.03
C LYS A 9 11.53 3.59 16.76
N ARG A 10 11.26 2.41 17.32
CA ARG A 10 10.10 2.20 18.20
C ARG A 10 10.30 3.05 19.47
N ARG A 11 9.39 3.98 19.71
CA ARG A 11 9.31 4.70 21.00
C ARG A 11 8.35 3.94 21.92
N GLY A 12 8.62 4.01 23.22
CA GLY A 12 7.85 3.31 24.25
C GLY A 12 6.50 3.96 24.51
N LYS A 13 6.45 4.88 25.48
CA LYS A 13 5.21 5.57 25.87
C LYS A 13 4.80 6.60 24.82
N ILE A 14 3.49 6.72 24.60
CA ILE A 14 2.87 7.83 23.86
C ILE A 14 2.87 9.01 24.82
N ASP A 15 3.87 9.89 24.72
CA ASP A 15 3.93 11.13 25.50
C ASP A 15 3.05 12.22 24.84
N LYS A 16 3.02 13.46 25.36
CA LYS A 16 2.28 14.58 24.75
C LYS A 16 2.67 14.78 23.27
N TYR A 17 1.93 14.17 22.35
CA TYR A 17 2.26 14.14 20.92
C TYR A 17 1.79 15.41 20.22
N LYS A 18 2.69 16.01 19.44
CA LYS A 18 2.33 16.86 18.31
C LYS A 18 2.11 15.92 17.12
N VAL A 19 0.95 16.00 16.48
CA VAL A 19 0.70 15.28 15.22
C VAL A 19 1.52 15.97 14.14
N GLU A 20 2.47 15.25 13.57
CA GLU A 20 3.29 15.73 12.45
C GLU A 20 2.68 15.24 11.13
N ASP A 21 2.71 16.09 10.11
CA ASP A 21 2.28 15.73 8.76
C ASP A 21 3.15 14.59 8.18
N ARG A 22 4.45 14.60 8.48
CA ARG A 22 5.38 13.57 8.03
C ARG A 22 6.28 13.16 9.17
N VAL A 23 6.46 11.86 9.34
CA VAL A 23 7.42 11.31 10.27
C VAL A 23 8.67 10.92 9.48
N HIS A 24 9.78 11.56 9.79
CA HIS A 24 11.07 11.31 9.17
C HIS A 24 11.82 10.20 9.92
N GLY A 25 12.47 9.33 9.17
CA GLY A 25 13.48 8.41 9.69
C GLY A 25 14.80 8.59 8.96
N ASP A 26 15.78 7.77 9.29
CA ASP A 26 17.15 7.86 8.77
C ASP A 26 17.25 7.76 7.24
N HIS A 27 16.28 7.13 6.57
CA HIS A 27 16.35 6.76 5.14
C HIS A 27 15.09 7.10 4.34
N GLY A 28 14.31 8.07 4.82
CA GLY A 28 13.09 8.52 4.18
C GLY A 28 12.03 8.95 5.17
N TRP A 29 10.78 9.00 4.72
CA TRP A 29 9.67 9.50 5.52
C TRP A 29 8.38 8.76 5.23
N ILE A 30 7.48 8.78 6.21
CA ILE A 30 6.13 8.24 6.09
C ILE A 30 5.12 9.33 6.45
N SER A 31 4.00 9.33 5.75
CA SER A 31 2.92 10.29 5.95
C SER A 31 1.58 9.57 5.91
N PHE A 32 0.59 10.07 6.65
CA PHE A 32 -0.72 9.45 6.80
C PHE A 32 -1.80 10.47 6.48
N ASN A 33 -2.77 10.12 5.62
CA ASN A 33 -3.92 10.97 5.28
C ASN A 33 -3.55 12.39 4.87
N ASN A 34 -2.46 12.57 4.13
CA ASN A 34 -1.98 13.88 3.72
C ASN A 34 -2.27 14.19 2.25
N THR A 35 -2.62 15.45 2.01
CA THR A 35 -2.78 16.04 0.69
C THR A 35 -1.43 16.10 -0.02
N VAL A 36 -1.35 15.49 -1.20
CA VAL A 36 -0.25 15.67 -2.14
C VAL A 36 -0.52 16.92 -2.95
N LEU A 37 0.37 17.90 -2.85
CA LEU A 37 0.31 19.09 -3.69
C LEU A 37 0.69 18.72 -5.13
N THR A 38 -0.17 19.07 -6.07
CA THR A 38 0.03 18.83 -7.49
C THR A 38 -0.19 20.12 -8.28
N GLU A 39 0.60 20.32 -9.35
CA GLU A 39 0.47 21.51 -10.21
C GLU A 39 -0.84 21.50 -11.02
N LYS A 40 -1.37 20.31 -11.30
CA LYS A 40 -2.61 20.10 -12.05
C LYS A 40 -3.64 19.45 -11.14
N THR A 41 -4.91 19.77 -11.36
CA THR A 41 -6.02 19.13 -10.64
C THR A 41 -6.04 17.62 -10.92
N VAL A 42 -6.05 16.81 -9.86
CA VAL A 42 -6.30 15.37 -9.92
C VAL A 42 -7.54 15.03 -9.10
N THR A 43 -8.24 13.97 -9.49
CA THR A 43 -9.46 13.51 -8.81
C THR A 43 -9.20 12.99 -7.40
N HIS A 44 -8.03 12.37 -7.17
CA HIS A 44 -7.63 11.84 -5.87
C HIS A 44 -6.19 12.27 -5.54
N TYR A 45 -6.03 13.01 -4.44
CA TYR A 45 -4.74 13.57 -4.01
C TYR A 45 -4.41 13.33 -2.54
N ARG A 46 -5.25 12.60 -1.79
CA ARG A 46 -5.06 12.33 -0.36
C ARG A 46 -5.00 10.82 -0.11
N PRO A 47 -3.84 10.16 -0.25
CA PRO A 47 -3.69 8.74 0.07
C PRO A 47 -3.72 8.46 1.57
N ASP A 48 -4.09 7.24 1.93
CA ASP A 48 -4.09 6.79 3.32
C ASP A 48 -2.67 6.78 3.90
N ILE A 49 -1.71 6.26 3.13
CA ILE A 49 -0.28 6.24 3.50
C ILE A 49 0.58 6.58 2.30
N ILE A 50 1.62 7.39 2.53
CA ILE A 50 2.73 7.58 1.59
C ILE A 50 4.02 7.20 2.31
N LEU A 51 4.82 6.35 1.67
CA LEU A 51 6.16 5.99 2.10
C LEU A 51 7.17 6.45 1.05
N ALA A 52 8.12 7.29 1.43
CA ALA A 52 9.28 7.60 0.60
C ALA A 52 10.51 6.86 1.13
N GLU A 53 11.18 6.13 0.26
CA GLU A 53 12.43 5.41 0.51
C GLU A 53 13.56 6.06 -0.29
N GLU A 54 14.45 6.77 0.39
CA GLU A 54 15.52 7.52 -0.28
C GLU A 54 16.53 6.58 -0.95
N LYS A 55 16.93 5.51 -0.24
CA LYS A 55 17.92 4.53 -0.75
C LYS A 55 17.49 3.83 -2.04
N LYS A 56 16.18 3.63 -2.24
CA LYS A 56 15.63 2.99 -3.43
C LYS A 56 15.12 4.01 -4.46
N ASN A 57 15.21 5.30 -4.15
CA ASN A 57 14.55 6.38 -4.88
C ASN A 57 13.09 6.01 -5.23
N ARG A 58 12.31 5.65 -4.22
CA ARG A 58 10.97 5.08 -4.42
C ARG A 58 9.94 5.72 -3.52
N ILE A 59 8.78 6.01 -4.09
CA ILE A 59 7.58 6.43 -3.34
C ILE A 59 6.50 5.37 -3.50
N THR A 60 5.96 4.90 -2.39
CA THR A 60 4.85 3.96 -2.33
C THR A 60 3.62 4.68 -1.77
N VAL A 61 2.57 4.71 -2.57
CA VAL A 61 1.24 5.19 -2.20
C VAL A 61 0.39 3.98 -1.86
N VAL A 62 -0.17 3.96 -0.65
CA VAL A 62 -1.01 2.86 -0.17
C VAL A 62 -2.42 3.37 0.06
N GLU A 63 -3.38 2.61 -0.45
CA GLU A 63 -4.81 2.78 -0.21
C GLU A 63 -5.31 1.52 0.49
N VAL A 64 -5.86 1.66 1.69
CA VAL A 64 -6.32 0.56 2.53
C VAL A 64 -7.82 0.38 2.34
N GLY A 65 -8.31 -0.85 2.30
CA GLY A 65 -9.73 -1.16 2.17
C GLY A 65 -10.16 -2.31 3.05
N VAL A 66 -11.33 -2.19 3.67
CA VAL A 66 -12.04 -3.31 4.29
C VAL A 66 -13.37 -3.50 3.56
N THR A 67 -13.67 -4.71 3.12
CA THR A 67 -14.87 -5.01 2.31
C THR A 67 -15.43 -6.42 2.59
N SER A 68 -16.57 -6.77 2.00
CA SER A 68 -17.10 -8.14 2.03
C SER A 68 -16.29 -9.05 1.11
N GLN A 69 -16.34 -10.36 1.35
CA GLN A 69 -15.65 -11.36 0.53
C GLN A 69 -16.05 -11.29 -0.94
N GLU A 70 -17.34 -11.07 -1.23
CA GLU A 70 -17.91 -10.98 -2.58
C GLU A 70 -17.31 -9.82 -3.38
N ASN A 71 -16.98 -8.71 -2.72
CA ASN A 71 -16.49 -7.49 -3.35
C ASN A 71 -14.96 -7.38 -3.33
N LEU A 72 -14.25 -8.36 -2.76
CA LEU A 72 -12.83 -8.24 -2.42
C LEU A 72 -11.94 -7.93 -3.64
N GLU A 73 -12.10 -8.69 -4.74
CA GLU A 73 -11.32 -8.48 -5.96
C GLU A 73 -11.68 -7.16 -6.66
N GLN A 74 -12.96 -6.82 -6.73
CA GLN A 74 -13.42 -5.57 -7.36
C GLN A 74 -12.87 -4.35 -6.61
N VAL A 75 -12.99 -4.32 -5.28
CA VAL A 75 -12.50 -3.20 -4.45
C VAL A 75 -10.99 -3.07 -4.53
N GLU A 76 -10.24 -4.17 -4.64
CA GLU A 76 -8.80 -4.12 -4.86
C GLU A 76 -8.45 -3.45 -6.19
N VAL A 77 -9.15 -3.81 -7.28
CA VAL A 77 -8.97 -3.20 -8.60
C VAL A 77 -9.31 -1.71 -8.56
N GLU A 78 -10.44 -1.33 -7.98
CA GLU A 78 -10.85 0.07 -7.86
C GLU A 78 -9.80 0.89 -7.09
N LYS A 79 -9.34 0.40 -5.94
CA LYS A 79 -8.32 1.06 -5.12
C LYS A 79 -6.97 1.15 -5.82
N LYS A 80 -6.61 0.16 -6.64
CA LYS A 80 -5.38 0.19 -7.45
C LYS A 80 -5.38 1.36 -8.43
N HIS A 81 -6.51 1.58 -9.10
CA HIS A 81 -6.64 2.60 -10.15
C HIS A 81 -6.89 4.02 -9.59
N LYS A 82 -7.37 4.13 -8.35
CA LYS A 82 -7.72 5.41 -7.68
C LYS A 82 -6.64 6.51 -7.82
N TYR A 83 -5.36 6.13 -7.71
CA TYR A 83 -4.23 7.06 -7.76
C TYR A 83 -3.37 7.00 -9.03
N GLU A 84 -3.85 6.39 -10.12
CA GLU A 84 -3.08 6.35 -11.38
C GLU A 84 -2.81 7.75 -11.96
N ALA A 85 -3.80 8.65 -11.89
CA ALA A 85 -3.62 10.02 -12.33
C ALA A 85 -2.56 10.76 -11.49
N LEU A 86 -2.59 10.56 -10.17
CA LEU A 86 -1.60 11.13 -9.26
C LEU A 86 -0.20 10.57 -9.55
N LYS A 87 -0.08 9.25 -9.72
CA LYS A 87 1.17 8.58 -10.10
C LYS A 87 1.78 9.20 -11.36
N LYS A 88 0.97 9.34 -12.43
CA LYS A 88 1.44 9.95 -13.68
C LYS A 88 1.99 11.35 -13.41
N GLN A 89 1.29 12.18 -12.64
CA GLN A 89 1.80 13.53 -12.34
C GLN A 89 3.10 13.50 -11.53
N MET A 90 3.23 12.61 -10.55
CA MET A 90 4.46 12.45 -9.76
C MET A 90 5.66 12.00 -10.61
N GLU A 91 5.43 11.14 -11.60
CA GLU A 91 6.46 10.65 -12.54
C GLU A 91 6.91 11.74 -13.53
N HIS A 92 6.00 12.62 -13.96
CA HIS A 92 6.33 13.71 -14.87
C HIS A 92 7.02 14.91 -14.20
N HIS A 93 7.03 14.96 -12.86
CA HIS A 93 7.56 16.10 -12.12
C HIS A 93 9.10 16.09 -12.09
N LYS A 94 9.72 17.24 -12.42
CA LYS A 94 11.17 17.36 -12.67
C LYS A 94 12.09 16.97 -11.51
N TRP A 95 11.59 17.06 -10.26
CA TRP A 95 12.34 16.68 -9.06
C TRP A 95 12.49 15.16 -8.88
N ASN A 96 11.62 14.37 -9.52
CA ASN A 96 11.53 12.92 -9.36
C ASN A 96 12.16 12.14 -10.53
N LYS A 97 13.20 12.69 -11.17
CA LYS A 97 13.87 11.97 -12.26
C LYS A 97 14.36 10.61 -11.75
N ASN A 98 13.84 9.54 -12.36
CA ASN A 98 14.08 8.14 -12.00
C ASN A 98 13.52 7.70 -10.64
N THR A 99 12.56 8.43 -10.05
CA THR A 99 11.86 7.96 -8.84
C THR A 99 10.80 6.95 -9.22
N GLU A 100 10.87 5.76 -8.62
CA GLU A 100 9.88 4.71 -8.82
C GLU A 100 8.61 5.03 -8.02
N ILE A 101 7.45 5.15 -8.68
CA ILE A 101 6.17 5.36 -8.01
C ILE A 101 5.35 4.07 -8.02
N ARG A 102 5.04 3.54 -6.83
CA ARG A 102 4.25 2.33 -6.62
C ARG A 102 2.89 2.64 -6.01
N LEU A 103 1.86 2.00 -6.52
CA LEU A 103 0.50 2.03 -5.97
C LEU A 103 0.18 0.66 -5.38
N ILE A 104 -0.19 0.61 -4.10
CA ILE A 104 -0.52 -0.63 -3.40
C ILE A 104 -1.94 -0.53 -2.83
N PRO A 105 -2.92 -1.26 -3.39
CA PRO A 105 -4.23 -1.45 -2.77
C PRO A 105 -4.12 -2.53 -1.69
N TYR A 106 -4.17 -2.14 -0.42
CA TYR A 106 -4.12 -3.08 0.69
C TYR A 106 -5.54 -3.39 1.19
N VAL A 107 -6.19 -4.36 0.55
CA VAL A 107 -7.59 -4.72 0.80
C VAL A 107 -7.70 -6.05 1.54
N MET A 108 -8.60 -6.12 2.52
CA MET A 108 -8.95 -7.34 3.25
C MET A 108 -10.43 -7.35 3.63
N THR A 109 -10.94 -8.49 4.08
CA THR A 109 -12.24 -8.58 4.74
C THR A 109 -12.12 -8.40 6.25
N CYS A 110 -13.24 -8.20 6.95
CA CYS A 110 -13.24 -8.08 8.42
C CYS A 110 -12.75 -9.35 9.14
N ASP A 111 -12.93 -10.52 8.55
CA ASP A 111 -12.43 -11.82 9.02
C ASP A 111 -11.01 -12.15 8.53
N GLY A 112 -10.38 -11.24 7.79
CA GLY A 112 -8.96 -11.35 7.42
C GLY A 112 -8.68 -12.12 6.13
N LEU A 113 -9.71 -12.42 5.31
CA LEU A 113 -9.50 -12.90 3.95
C LEU A 113 -8.85 -11.80 3.10
N VAL A 114 -7.96 -12.22 2.22
CA VAL A 114 -7.15 -11.33 1.39
C VAL A 114 -7.05 -11.91 -0.02
N THR A 115 -6.74 -11.05 -0.98
CA THR A 115 -6.54 -11.49 -2.37
C THR A 115 -5.22 -12.26 -2.52
N ARG A 116 -5.08 -12.94 -3.66
CA ARG A 116 -3.82 -13.61 -4.05
C ARG A 116 -2.61 -12.66 -4.12
N TYR A 117 -2.83 -11.36 -4.34
CA TYR A 117 -1.76 -10.37 -4.47
C TYR A 117 -1.25 -9.86 -3.12
N HIS A 118 -1.99 -10.09 -2.03
CA HIS A 118 -1.64 -9.61 -0.69
C HIS A 118 -0.23 -10.02 -0.26
N ARG A 119 0.23 -11.22 -0.62
CA ARG A 119 1.59 -11.68 -0.34
C ARG A 119 2.64 -10.77 -0.98
N ASN A 120 2.44 -10.40 -2.24
CA ASN A 120 3.35 -9.53 -2.99
C ASN A 120 3.36 -8.14 -2.37
N TYR A 121 2.18 -7.58 -2.06
CA TYR A 121 2.08 -6.28 -1.39
C TYR A 121 2.78 -6.26 -0.04
N ARG A 122 2.61 -7.31 0.78
CA ARG A 122 3.34 -7.41 2.05
C ARG A 122 4.84 -7.43 1.85
N GLN A 123 5.36 -8.22 0.91
CA GLN A 123 6.79 -8.26 0.61
C GLN A 123 7.29 -6.89 0.13
N GLU A 124 6.56 -6.24 -0.76
CA GLU A 124 6.87 -4.90 -1.26
C GLU A 124 6.90 -3.83 -0.16
N LEU A 125 6.10 -4.01 0.91
CA LEU A 125 6.04 -3.16 2.10
C LEU A 125 7.08 -3.55 3.18
N GLY A 126 7.93 -4.55 2.94
CA GLY A 126 8.96 -5.01 3.86
C GLY A 126 8.47 -6.07 4.87
N GLY A 127 7.41 -6.78 4.52
CA GLY A 127 6.92 -7.96 5.20
C GLY A 127 7.83 -9.17 5.02
N VAL A 128 8.17 -9.84 6.12
CA VAL A 128 8.72 -11.20 6.05
C VAL A 128 7.58 -12.11 5.59
N GLY A 129 7.81 -12.93 4.56
CA GLY A 129 6.82 -13.92 4.13
C GLY A 129 6.48 -14.82 5.31
N GLN A 130 5.18 -15.02 5.58
CA GLN A 130 4.79 -16.12 6.45
C GLN A 130 5.00 -17.39 5.63
N ASP A 131 6.15 -18.03 5.78
CA ASP A 131 6.29 -19.43 5.43
C ASP A 131 5.50 -20.23 6.47
N GLY A 132 4.50 -20.98 6.00
CA GLY A 132 3.78 -21.98 6.77
C GLY A 132 2.44 -21.55 7.37
N ARG A 133 1.37 -21.59 6.56
CA ARG A 133 0.12 -22.32 6.86
C ARG A 133 -0.85 -22.32 5.66
N SER A 134 -1.03 -23.53 5.13
CA SER A 134 -2.16 -24.11 4.37
C SER A 134 -2.75 -23.35 3.18
N ASN A 135 -2.44 -23.88 1.99
CA ASN A 135 -3.47 -24.27 1.04
C ASN A 135 -4.54 -25.09 1.77
N SER A 136 -5.76 -24.57 1.83
CA SER A 136 -6.96 -25.39 1.99
C SER A 136 -8.02 -24.85 1.03
N GLU A 137 -8.32 -25.68 0.04
CA GLU A 137 -9.62 -25.80 -0.64
C GLU A 137 -9.96 -24.76 -1.72
N ASN A 138 -9.53 -25.09 -2.94
CA ASN A 138 -10.41 -24.98 -4.11
C ASN A 138 -10.36 -26.32 -4.87
N VAL A 139 -10.87 -27.36 -4.21
CA VAL A 139 -11.26 -28.63 -4.86
C VAL A 139 -12.79 -28.63 -4.91
N SER A 140 -13.37 -27.83 -5.80
CA SER A 140 -14.81 -27.91 -6.07
C SER A 140 -15.22 -27.50 -7.50
N SER A 141 -14.32 -27.66 -8.48
CA SER A 141 -14.65 -27.35 -9.89
C SER A 141 -14.14 -28.37 -10.90
N LYS A 142 -13.89 -29.63 -10.49
CA LYS A 142 -13.47 -30.67 -11.46
C LYS A 142 -14.20 -32.01 -11.35
N LEU A 143 -15.40 -32.01 -10.77
CA LEU A 143 -16.44 -32.98 -11.15
C LEU A 143 -17.47 -32.26 -12.03
N MET A 144 -17.93 -32.94 -13.07
CA MET A 144 -18.82 -32.48 -14.15
C MET A 144 -18.11 -31.79 -15.32
N ILE A 145 -17.52 -32.59 -16.22
CA ILE A 145 -18.07 -32.75 -17.58
C ILE A 145 -17.85 -34.21 -17.99
N SER A 146 -18.94 -34.98 -18.00
CA SER A 146 -19.07 -36.20 -18.78
C SER A 146 -19.33 -35.83 -20.24
N SER A 147 -18.59 -36.47 -21.15
CA SER A 147 -19.06 -37.00 -22.44
C SER A 147 -18.17 -38.17 -22.81
#